data_AF-A0A4Z1ANT8-F1
#
_entry.id   AF-A0A4Z1ANT8-F1
#
_cell.length_a   1.000
_cell.length_b   1.000
_cell.length_c   1.000
_cell.angle_alpha   90.00
_cell.angle_beta   90.00
_cell.angle_gamma   90.00
#
_symmetry.space_group_name_H-M   'P 1'
#
loop_
_entity.id
_entity.type
_entity.pdbx_description
1 polymer ?
#
loop_
_entity_poly.entity_id
_entity_poly.type
_entity_poly.pdbx_seq_one_letter_code
_entity_poly.pdbx_strand_id
1 'polypeptide(L)'
;MSSFFTSTSVKRFFLLSLLILFISNCSALDWGWVRLPSGLAWDQNETLDRNPVEGFRVEFPEELGLDSRPLVEFSKKLRKEKTEVRSLLILKEGNLVFERYAGGISRNHNHNMYSVTKSVVSLLLGICYTNDCGVDLEDSLSSAESGLPGLLPSELKGKESIRLKDALRMSSGMGWDSFPKKEDIRTDADPLAIAWTPVVSSAPGTKFEYSNGDTQLVAGYLEAKTGKTLYEYSKSTAFSWLGFKGEEWNTSKSGRQTAGFGLRLRPIDMAKLGQLYLDGGKWYGRQVLKPEWIAMTLEPGVEKRYGLQFWLHEFEGKPSFMANGKGGQFIYVIPHRKIVLVMTSAIWDKAPDLVLNSALDAIKASLASTDKIPSPDREEALLRELKISARTSLDPKLKEGADETRIAAEPGMKQNHP
;
A
#
# COMPACT_ATOMS: atom_id res chain seq x y z
N MET A 1 -41.35 34.31 58.76
CA MET A 1 -40.82 32.97 58.40
C MET A 1 -39.30 33.11 58.34
N SER A 2 -38.61 33.18 59.48
CA SER A 2 -37.85 32.05 60.09
C SER A 2 -36.95 31.35 59.06
N SER A 3 -35.63 31.23 59.17
CA SER A 3 -34.65 31.57 60.21
C SER A 3 -33.30 30.96 59.78
N PHE A 4 -32.20 31.74 59.84
CA PHE A 4 -30.85 31.35 60.33
C PHE A 4 -30.04 30.22 59.61
N PHE A 5 -28.70 30.17 59.52
CA PHE A 5 -27.58 30.76 60.28
C PHE A 5 -26.31 30.92 59.40
N THR A 6 -25.44 31.83 59.86
CA THR A 6 -24.09 32.26 59.49
C THR A 6 -23.00 31.15 59.54
N SER A 7 -21.79 31.29 58.99
CA SER A 7 -20.68 32.03 59.62
C SER A 7 -19.38 32.01 58.77
N THR A 8 -18.64 33.11 58.91
CA THR A 8 -17.42 33.55 58.24
C THR A 8 -16.15 33.38 59.12
N SER A 9 -14.98 33.33 58.45
CA SER A 9 -13.64 33.75 58.92
C SER A 9 -12.91 32.86 59.96
N VAL A 10 -11.57 32.74 60.06
CA VAL A 10 -10.48 33.73 60.05
C VAL A 10 -9.10 33.05 59.76
N LYS A 11 -8.18 33.84 59.20
CA LYS A 11 -6.73 33.64 58.89
C LYS A 11 -5.82 33.33 60.10
N ARG A 12 -4.63 32.73 59.87
CA ARG A 12 -3.29 33.29 60.26
C ARG A 12 -2.10 32.46 59.78
N PHE A 13 -1.00 33.20 59.55
CA PHE A 13 0.29 32.86 58.92
C PHE A 13 1.41 32.68 59.98
N PHE A 14 2.58 32.21 59.48
CA PHE A 14 3.98 32.23 59.99
C PHE A 14 4.51 30.93 60.63
N LEU A 15 5.49 30.17 60.06
CA LEU A 15 6.91 30.37 59.66
C LEU A 15 7.91 30.29 60.83
N LEU A 16 8.84 29.32 60.75
CA LEU A 16 10.29 29.30 61.10
C LEU A 16 10.72 27.90 61.63
N SER A 17 11.53 27.10 60.89
CA SER A 17 13.02 27.12 60.82
C SER A 17 13.64 26.16 61.86
N LEU A 18 14.73 25.40 61.72
CA LEU A 18 15.83 25.19 60.75
C LEU A 18 16.78 24.17 61.45
N LEU A 19 17.42 23.23 60.73
CA LEU A 19 18.83 22.78 60.83
C LEU A 19 19.03 21.32 60.35
N ILE A 20 19.68 21.07 59.19
CA ILE A 20 21.14 20.83 58.96
C ILE A 20 21.52 19.33 59.24
N LEU A 21 22.17 18.50 58.39
CA LEU A 21 23.45 18.57 57.65
C LEU A 21 23.51 17.42 56.57
N PHE A 22 24.00 17.73 55.35
CA PHE A 22 25.10 17.07 54.58
C PHE A 22 25.07 15.53 54.31
N ILE A 23 25.38 14.90 53.15
CA ILE A 23 26.10 15.22 51.88
C ILE A 23 25.68 14.19 50.81
N SER A 24 25.76 14.58 49.53
CA SER A 24 26.16 13.76 48.36
C SER A 24 25.54 12.36 48.18
N ASN A 25 24.70 12.22 47.15
CA ASN A 25 25.21 11.60 45.92
C ASN A 25 24.33 11.86 44.70
N CYS A 26 25.04 11.99 43.60
CA CYS A 26 24.56 12.20 42.24
C CYS A 26 23.98 10.89 41.67
N SER A 27 22.82 10.93 41.02
CA SER A 27 22.59 10.23 39.75
C SER A 27 21.22 10.57 39.17
N ALA A 28 21.25 10.67 37.84
CA ALA A 28 20.22 11.15 36.95
C ALA A 28 18.84 10.49 37.14
N LEU A 29 17.80 11.31 36.98
CA LEU A 29 16.49 10.87 36.55
C LEU A 29 16.66 10.11 35.23
N ASP A 30 16.40 8.81 35.31
CA ASP A 30 16.44 7.88 34.20
C ASP A 30 15.30 8.22 33.23
N TRP A 31 15.61 9.00 32.20
CA TRP A 31 14.77 9.11 31.02
C TRP A 31 14.83 7.75 30.33
N GLY A 32 13.93 6.86 30.74
CA GLY A 32 13.74 5.56 30.12
C GLY A 32 13.57 5.74 28.63
N TRP A 33 14.60 5.33 27.89
CA TRP A 33 14.60 5.23 26.44
C TRP A 33 13.37 4.43 26.02
N VAL A 34 12.39 5.10 25.37
CA VAL A 34 11.44 4.39 24.53
C VAL A 34 12.28 3.78 23.41
N ARG A 35 12.64 2.50 23.56
CA ARG A 35 13.16 1.70 22.45
C ARG A 35 12.06 1.65 21.40
N LEU A 36 12.25 2.41 20.33
CA LEU A 36 11.55 2.15 19.06
C LEU A 36 11.86 0.68 18.69
N PRO A 37 10.87 -0.14 18.29
CA PRO A 37 11.17 -1.47 17.81
C PRO A 37 11.91 -1.34 16.47
N SER A 38 13.23 -1.28 16.54
CA SER A 38 14.13 -1.51 15.43
C SER A 38 14.29 -3.02 15.29
N GLY A 39 13.35 -3.67 14.62
CA GLY A 39 13.40 -5.11 14.44
C GLY A 39 12.22 -5.61 13.65
N LEU A 40 12.44 -6.73 12.96
CA LEU A 40 11.42 -7.72 12.63
C LEU A 40 10.48 -7.95 13.84
N ALA A 41 9.27 -8.51 13.68
CA ALA A 41 8.43 -8.94 14.82
C ALA A 41 9.03 -10.10 15.65
N TRP A 42 10.34 -10.24 15.64
CA TRP A 42 11.07 -11.44 16.01
C TRP A 42 12.31 -11.00 16.78
N ASP A 43 12.30 -11.16 18.11
CA ASP A 43 13.39 -10.75 19.00
C ASP A 43 14.62 -11.68 18.86
N GLN A 44 15.78 -11.20 19.30
CA GLN A 44 17.07 -11.90 19.38
C GLN A 44 16.97 -13.27 20.09
N ASN A 45 15.97 -13.47 20.94
CA ASN A 45 15.73 -14.67 21.77
C ASN A 45 14.89 -15.78 21.09
N GLU A 46 14.70 -15.75 19.77
CA GLU A 46 14.05 -16.84 19.01
C GLU A 46 12.59 -17.12 19.40
N THR A 47 11.92 -16.15 20.02
CA THR A 47 10.50 -16.23 20.36
C THR A 47 9.68 -15.32 19.45
N LEU A 48 8.45 -15.75 19.14
CA LEU A 48 7.48 -14.96 18.39
C LEU A 48 7.03 -13.77 19.25
N ASP A 49 7.31 -12.54 18.81
CA ASP A 49 6.73 -11.36 19.47
C ASP A 49 5.25 -11.29 19.12
N ARG A 50 4.40 -11.75 20.05
CA ARG A 50 2.93 -11.73 19.91
C ARG A 50 2.33 -10.32 20.04
N ASN A 51 3.15 -9.29 20.28
CA ASN A 51 2.65 -7.92 20.29
C ASN A 51 2.08 -7.55 18.92
N PRO A 52 0.91 -6.87 18.88
CA PRO A 52 0.35 -6.41 17.62
C PRO A 52 1.34 -5.56 16.82
N VAL A 53 1.58 -5.95 15.57
CA VAL A 53 2.41 -5.25 14.61
C VAL A 53 1.54 -4.30 13.82
N GLU A 54 1.63 -3.02 14.16
CA GLU A 54 1.01 -1.94 13.38
C GLU A 54 -0.45 -2.19 12.98
N GLY A 55 -1.20 -2.82 13.87
CA GLY A 55 -2.60 -3.14 13.64
C GLY A 55 -2.88 -4.59 13.18
N PHE A 56 -1.90 -5.49 13.23
CA PHE A 56 -2.13 -6.93 13.03
C PHE A 56 -1.63 -7.72 14.22
N ARG A 57 -2.40 -8.71 14.68
CA ARG A 57 -1.84 -9.73 15.58
C ARG A 57 -0.90 -10.63 14.78
N VAL A 58 0.10 -11.15 15.45
CA VAL A 58 1.04 -12.12 14.88
C VAL A 58 0.67 -13.48 15.45
N GLU A 59 0.38 -14.44 14.57
CA GLU A 59 -0.01 -15.80 14.94
C GLU A 59 0.76 -16.79 14.08
N PHE A 60 0.89 -18.03 14.53
CA PHE A 60 1.47 -19.08 13.69
C PHE A 60 0.48 -19.53 12.60
N PRO A 61 0.96 -19.98 11.42
CA PRO A 61 0.08 -20.49 10.36
C PRO A 61 -0.92 -21.55 10.85
N GLU A 62 -0.46 -22.48 11.68
CA GLU A 62 -1.26 -23.59 12.21
C GLU A 62 -2.44 -23.12 13.07
N GLU A 63 -2.27 -22.03 13.83
CA GLU A 63 -3.35 -21.44 14.65
C GLU A 63 -4.53 -20.93 13.80
N LEU A 64 -4.30 -20.70 12.50
CA LEU A 64 -5.32 -20.25 11.53
C LEU A 64 -5.55 -21.24 10.38
N GLY A 65 -5.23 -22.51 10.61
CA GLY A 65 -5.55 -23.58 9.69
C GLY A 65 -4.71 -23.57 8.40
N LEU A 66 -3.48 -23.10 8.48
CA LEU A 66 -2.45 -23.18 7.45
C LEU A 66 -1.33 -24.13 7.91
N ASP A 67 -0.82 -24.97 7.02
CA ASP A 67 0.41 -25.72 7.26
C ASP A 67 1.62 -24.82 6.92
N SER A 68 2.51 -24.59 7.88
CA SER A 68 3.70 -23.75 7.69
C SER A 68 4.73 -24.37 6.74
N ARG A 69 4.78 -25.70 6.58
CA ARG A 69 5.84 -26.39 5.84
C ARG A 69 5.95 -25.93 4.37
N PRO A 70 4.87 -25.86 3.57
CA PRO A 70 4.96 -25.35 2.20
C PRO A 70 5.44 -23.89 2.12
N LEU A 71 5.08 -23.05 3.10
CA LEU A 71 5.51 -21.64 3.14
C LEU A 71 7.01 -21.54 3.45
N VAL A 72 7.49 -22.35 4.39
CA VAL A 72 8.92 -22.47 4.74
C VAL A 72 9.73 -22.99 3.55
N GLU A 73 9.27 -24.04 2.88
CA GLU A 73 9.95 -24.59 1.69
C GLU A 73 9.98 -23.59 0.54
N PHE A 74 8.91 -22.80 0.35
CA PHE A 74 8.92 -21.71 -0.63
C PHE A 74 9.97 -20.64 -0.28
N SER A 75 10.09 -20.21 0.99
CA SER A 75 11.15 -19.28 1.40
C SER A 75 12.54 -19.84 1.14
N LYS A 76 12.77 -21.11 1.50
CA LYS A 76 14.05 -21.81 1.23
C LYS A 76 14.36 -21.83 -0.26
N LYS A 77 13.36 -22.09 -1.12
CA LYS A 77 13.50 -22.06 -2.58
C LYS A 77 13.94 -20.67 -3.06
N LEU A 78 13.22 -19.61 -2.68
CA LEU A 78 13.57 -18.23 -3.04
C LEU A 78 15.03 -17.90 -2.66
N ARG A 79 15.45 -18.36 -1.48
CA ARG A 79 16.79 -18.14 -0.96
C ARG A 79 17.86 -18.94 -1.71
N LYS A 80 17.61 -20.22 -1.99
CA LYS A 80 18.50 -21.11 -2.76
C LYS A 80 18.69 -20.60 -4.20
N GLU A 81 17.61 -20.15 -4.82
CA GLU A 81 17.61 -19.63 -6.19
C GLU A 81 18.08 -18.17 -6.31
N LYS A 82 18.32 -17.51 -5.16
CA LYS A 82 18.64 -16.08 -5.08
C LYS A 82 17.62 -15.24 -5.85
N THR A 83 16.35 -15.58 -5.73
CA THR A 83 15.26 -14.80 -6.31
C THR A 83 15.19 -13.46 -5.60
N GLU A 84 15.09 -12.36 -6.36
CA GLU A 84 15.09 -10.99 -5.83
C GLU A 84 13.77 -10.59 -5.13
N VAL A 85 13.14 -11.52 -4.40
CA VAL A 85 12.02 -11.22 -3.49
C VAL A 85 12.55 -10.62 -2.21
N ARG A 86 12.29 -9.32 -2.04
CA ARG A 86 12.71 -8.47 -0.92
C ARG A 86 11.84 -8.71 0.31
N SER A 87 10.53 -8.78 0.14
CA SER A 87 9.59 -9.11 1.22
C SER A 87 8.45 -10.02 0.74
N LEU A 88 7.92 -10.84 1.65
CA LEU A 88 6.73 -11.67 1.44
C LEU A 88 5.93 -11.72 2.75
N LEU A 89 4.72 -11.16 2.72
CA LEU A 89 3.80 -11.13 3.85
C LEU A 89 2.53 -11.90 3.51
N ILE A 90 2.05 -12.71 4.44
CA ILE A 90 0.76 -13.40 4.32
C ILE A 90 -0.06 -13.07 5.55
N LEU A 91 -1.26 -12.54 5.29
CA LEU A 91 -2.28 -12.35 6.29
C LEU A 91 -3.38 -13.38 6.10
N LYS A 92 -3.89 -13.89 7.21
CA LYS A 92 -5.01 -14.82 7.27
C LYS A 92 -5.98 -14.32 8.33
N GLU A 93 -7.22 -14.07 7.93
CA GLU A 93 -8.29 -13.62 8.83
C GLU A 93 -7.92 -12.36 9.64
N GLY A 94 -7.14 -11.45 9.03
CA GLY A 94 -6.68 -10.22 9.67
C GLY A 94 -5.44 -10.37 10.55
N ASN A 95 -4.82 -11.55 10.61
CA ASN A 95 -3.59 -11.79 11.38
C ASN A 95 -2.40 -12.02 10.46
N LEU A 96 -1.23 -11.51 10.84
CA LEU A 96 0.04 -11.72 10.15
C LEU A 96 0.59 -13.10 10.51
N VAL A 97 0.59 -14.03 9.55
CA VAL A 97 1.02 -15.42 9.78
C VAL A 97 2.37 -15.77 9.17
N PHE A 98 2.85 -14.94 8.25
CA PHE A 98 4.15 -15.12 7.60
C PHE A 98 4.71 -13.76 7.22
N GLU A 99 5.94 -13.46 7.64
CA GLU A 99 6.59 -12.17 7.40
C GLU A 99 8.09 -12.37 7.10
N ARG A 100 8.40 -12.53 5.81
CA ARG A 100 9.76 -12.80 5.32
C ARG A 100 10.38 -11.54 4.72
N TYR A 101 11.65 -11.32 5.02
CA TYR A 101 12.49 -10.31 4.36
C TYR A 101 13.79 -10.94 3.84
N ALA A 102 14.46 -10.29 2.90
CA ALA A 102 15.77 -10.67 2.37
C ALA A 102 16.57 -9.45 1.87
N GLY A 103 17.88 -9.61 1.69
CA GLY A 103 18.76 -8.52 1.23
C GLY A 103 19.17 -7.53 2.33
N GLY A 104 19.05 -7.93 3.61
CA GLY A 104 19.41 -7.10 4.75
C GLY A 104 18.42 -5.97 5.07
N ILE A 105 17.25 -5.97 4.43
CA ILE A 105 16.18 -5.02 4.74
C ILE A 105 15.35 -5.47 5.94
N SER A 106 14.60 -4.54 6.52
CA SER A 106 13.63 -4.82 7.58
C SER A 106 12.24 -4.34 7.16
N ARG A 107 11.24 -4.61 8.00
CA ARG A 107 9.87 -4.11 7.85
C ARG A 107 9.73 -2.60 7.65
N ASN A 108 10.71 -1.84 8.12
CA ASN A 108 10.71 -0.38 8.04
C ASN A 108 11.29 0.13 6.70
N HIS A 109 11.67 -0.77 5.80
CA HIS A 109 12.16 -0.41 4.49
C HIS A 109 11.01 -0.11 3.54
N ASN A 110 11.09 1.04 2.87
CA ASN A 110 10.17 1.40 1.81
C ASN A 110 10.57 0.79 0.48
N HIS A 111 9.57 0.34 -0.29
CA HIS A 111 9.76 -0.14 -1.64
C HIS A 111 9.03 0.75 -2.65
N ASN A 112 9.64 0.95 -3.81
CA ASN A 112 8.95 1.56 -4.94
C ASN A 112 7.80 0.65 -5.37
N MET A 113 6.59 1.19 -5.33
CA MET A 113 5.36 0.45 -5.61
C MET A 113 5.10 0.30 -7.11
N TYR A 114 5.75 1.11 -7.95
CA TYR A 114 5.45 1.18 -9.38
C TYR A 114 3.93 1.29 -9.59
N SER A 115 3.37 0.52 -10.53
CA SER A 115 1.94 0.51 -10.83
C SER A 115 0.98 0.14 -9.68
N VAL A 116 1.42 -0.37 -8.51
CA VAL A 116 0.53 -0.47 -7.32
C VAL A 116 0.05 0.93 -6.88
N THR A 117 0.79 1.99 -7.22
CA THR A 117 0.39 3.39 -6.98
C THR A 117 -1.00 3.71 -7.56
N LYS A 118 -1.36 3.13 -8.70
CA LYS A 118 -2.67 3.30 -9.35
C LYS A 118 -3.80 2.87 -8.40
N SER A 119 -3.69 1.66 -7.87
CA SER A 119 -4.65 1.13 -6.91
C SER A 119 -4.79 2.00 -5.64
N VAL A 120 -3.73 2.71 -5.25
CA VAL A 120 -3.80 3.72 -4.16
C VAL A 120 -4.55 4.97 -4.60
N VAL A 121 -4.34 5.47 -5.82
CA VAL A 121 -5.12 6.60 -6.37
C VAL A 121 -6.61 6.25 -6.44
N SER A 122 -6.96 5.05 -6.92
CA SER A 122 -8.34 4.54 -6.93
C SER A 122 -8.93 4.46 -5.52
N LEU A 123 -8.15 4.00 -4.52
CA LEU A 123 -8.57 4.02 -3.13
C LEU A 123 -8.83 5.44 -2.60
N LEU A 124 -7.99 6.42 -2.93
CA LEU A 124 -8.19 7.80 -2.49
C LEU A 124 -9.49 8.38 -3.09
N LEU A 125 -9.76 8.08 -4.36
CA LEU A 125 -11.01 8.42 -5.01
C LEU A 125 -12.21 7.77 -4.30
N GLY A 126 -12.08 6.50 -3.89
CA GLY A 126 -13.09 5.80 -3.09
C GLY A 126 -13.31 6.37 -1.70
N ILE A 127 -12.26 6.88 -1.05
CA ILE A 127 -12.39 7.62 0.22
C ILE A 127 -13.16 8.91 -0.02
N CYS A 128 -12.86 9.62 -1.12
CA CYS A 128 -13.57 10.83 -1.50
C CYS A 128 -15.06 10.56 -1.73
N TYR A 129 -15.38 9.52 -2.51
CA TYR A 129 -16.75 9.01 -2.68
C TYR A 129 -17.42 8.66 -1.35
N THR A 130 -16.69 8.01 -0.44
CA THR A 130 -17.20 7.62 0.88
C THR A 130 -17.54 8.82 1.76
N ASN A 131 -16.75 9.89 1.66
CA ASN A 131 -16.96 11.14 2.38
C ASN A 131 -17.86 12.13 1.61
N ASP A 132 -18.55 11.68 0.57
CA ASP A 132 -19.51 12.46 -0.22
C ASP A 132 -18.91 13.75 -0.83
N CYS A 133 -17.65 13.70 -1.29
CA CYS A 133 -16.97 14.83 -1.94
C CYS A 133 -17.48 15.13 -3.38
N GLY A 134 -18.59 14.52 -3.79
CA GLY A 134 -19.17 14.70 -5.13
C GLY A 134 -18.44 13.95 -6.25
N VAL A 135 -17.82 12.79 -5.97
CA VAL A 135 -17.28 11.90 -7.01
C VAL A 135 -18.42 11.16 -7.70
N ASP A 136 -18.42 11.19 -9.04
CA ASP A 136 -19.30 10.38 -9.89
C ASP A 136 -18.46 9.72 -11.00
N LEU A 137 -18.67 8.42 -11.20
CA LEU A 137 -18.00 7.64 -12.24
C LEU A 137 -18.40 8.07 -13.67
N GLU A 138 -19.56 8.70 -13.83
CA GLU A 138 -20.03 9.26 -15.11
C GLU A 138 -19.55 10.70 -15.37
N ASP A 139 -18.90 11.35 -14.39
CA ASP A 139 -18.38 12.69 -14.59
C ASP A 139 -17.38 12.72 -15.76
N SER A 140 -17.49 13.73 -16.61
CA SER A 140 -16.44 14.05 -17.57
C SER A 140 -15.19 14.50 -16.82
N LEU A 141 -14.02 13.99 -17.21
CA LEU A 141 -12.74 14.42 -16.64
C LEU A 141 -12.45 15.90 -16.90
N SER A 142 -13.04 16.51 -17.93
CA SER A 142 -12.89 17.94 -18.18
C SER A 142 -13.61 18.82 -17.14
N SER A 143 -14.48 18.24 -16.30
CA SER A 143 -15.06 18.97 -15.16
C SER A 143 -14.02 19.43 -14.14
N ALA A 144 -12.82 18.84 -14.15
CA ALA A 144 -11.71 19.22 -13.29
C ALA A 144 -11.28 20.68 -13.47
N GLU A 145 -11.52 21.30 -14.63
CA GLU A 145 -11.23 22.72 -14.89
C GLU A 145 -11.89 23.66 -13.87
N SER A 146 -13.06 23.28 -13.34
CA SER A 146 -13.77 24.08 -12.33
C SER A 146 -13.01 24.19 -10.99
N GLY A 147 -12.30 23.13 -10.60
CA GLY A 147 -11.50 23.09 -9.38
C GLY A 147 -10.03 23.42 -9.61
N LEU A 148 -9.55 23.28 -10.85
CA LEU A 148 -8.18 23.57 -11.25
C LEU A 148 -8.14 24.39 -12.56
N PRO A 149 -8.47 25.69 -12.51
CA PRO A 149 -8.54 26.52 -13.71
C PRO A 149 -7.18 26.65 -14.43
N GLY A 150 -7.21 26.60 -15.76
CA GLY A 150 -6.05 26.76 -16.64
C GLY A 150 -5.22 25.49 -16.82
N LEU A 151 -5.72 24.32 -16.38
CA LEU A 151 -5.03 23.04 -16.57
C LEU A 151 -5.41 22.31 -17.85
N LEU A 152 -6.63 22.52 -18.34
CA LEU A 152 -7.05 21.90 -19.59
C LEU A 152 -6.41 22.62 -20.78
N PRO A 153 -6.09 21.89 -21.87
CA PRO A 153 -5.66 22.52 -23.11
C PRO A 153 -6.79 23.40 -23.65
N SER A 154 -6.44 24.46 -24.38
CA SER A 154 -7.40 25.41 -24.95
C SER A 154 -8.42 24.76 -25.89
N GLU A 155 -8.09 23.61 -26.47
CA GLU A 155 -8.98 22.79 -27.29
C GLU A 155 -8.93 21.34 -26.81
N LEU A 156 -10.08 20.78 -26.44
CA LEU A 156 -10.17 19.41 -25.89
C LEU A 156 -10.24 18.33 -26.98
N LYS A 157 -10.75 18.64 -28.18
CA LYS A 157 -10.70 17.76 -29.39
C LYS A 157 -11.18 16.33 -29.11
N GLY A 158 -12.38 16.18 -28.56
CA GLY A 158 -13.03 14.90 -28.28
C GLY A 158 -12.81 14.37 -26.86
N LYS A 159 -11.91 14.99 -26.09
CA LYS A 159 -11.63 14.62 -24.69
C LYS A 159 -12.77 14.96 -23.72
N GLU A 160 -13.70 15.82 -24.11
CA GLU A 160 -14.89 16.22 -23.34
C GLU A 160 -15.77 15.03 -22.97
N SER A 161 -15.72 13.96 -23.78
CA SER A 161 -16.51 12.75 -23.61
C SER A 161 -15.86 11.68 -22.72
N ILE A 162 -14.61 11.88 -22.30
CA ILE A 162 -13.89 10.92 -21.47
C ILE A 162 -14.41 11.02 -20.04
N ARG A 163 -15.05 9.95 -19.55
CA ARG A 163 -15.56 9.90 -18.18
C ARG A 163 -14.54 9.34 -17.21
N LEU A 164 -14.74 9.62 -15.93
CA LEU A 164 -13.91 9.11 -14.85
C LEU A 164 -13.76 7.58 -14.87
N LYS A 165 -14.86 6.85 -15.07
CA LYS A 165 -14.82 5.38 -15.19
C LYS A 165 -14.00 4.89 -16.37
N ASP A 166 -14.00 5.64 -17.48
CA ASP A 166 -13.31 5.24 -18.71
C ASP A 166 -11.79 5.24 -18.43
N ALA A 167 -11.28 6.26 -17.75
CA ALA A 167 -9.87 6.33 -17.32
C ALA A 167 -9.53 5.36 -16.17
N LEU A 168 -10.41 5.17 -15.17
CA LEU A 168 -10.19 4.19 -14.10
C LEU A 168 -10.06 2.75 -14.64
N ARG A 169 -10.76 2.45 -15.74
CA ARG A 169 -10.74 1.14 -16.43
C ARG A 169 -9.75 1.08 -17.60
N MET A 170 -8.84 2.05 -17.72
CA MET A 170 -7.80 2.12 -18.77
C MET A 170 -8.40 2.09 -20.18
N SER A 171 -9.48 2.83 -20.38
CA SER A 171 -10.26 2.85 -21.62
C SER A 171 -10.64 4.26 -22.06
N SER A 172 -9.83 5.25 -21.69
CA SER A 172 -10.07 6.65 -22.06
C SER A 172 -10.07 6.89 -23.58
N GLY A 173 -9.41 6.01 -24.34
CA GLY A 173 -9.19 6.18 -25.77
C GLY A 173 -8.09 7.17 -26.14
N MET A 174 -7.33 7.67 -25.15
CA MET A 174 -6.15 8.51 -25.35
C MET A 174 -5.01 7.70 -25.98
N GLY A 175 -4.42 8.18 -27.08
CA GLY A 175 -3.35 7.48 -27.81
C GLY A 175 -1.97 7.66 -27.18
N TRP A 176 -1.68 6.92 -26.11
CA TRP A 176 -0.45 7.07 -25.34
C TRP A 176 0.79 6.55 -26.08
N ASP A 177 0.63 5.55 -26.95
CA ASP A 177 1.72 5.02 -27.79
C ASP A 177 2.25 6.04 -28.82
N SER A 178 1.44 7.05 -29.16
CA SER A 178 1.81 8.12 -30.11
C SER A 178 2.55 9.28 -29.43
N PHE A 179 2.68 9.24 -28.10
CA PHE A 179 3.33 10.28 -27.33
C PHE A 179 4.87 10.16 -27.41
N PRO A 180 5.63 11.24 -27.64
CA PRO A 180 7.08 11.15 -27.68
C PRO A 180 7.60 10.61 -26.35
N LYS A 181 8.25 9.45 -26.39
CA LYS A 181 8.90 8.76 -25.25
C LYS A 181 9.94 9.60 -24.48
N LYS A 182 10.17 10.85 -24.91
CA LYS A 182 11.12 11.81 -24.35
C LYS A 182 10.51 12.71 -23.28
N GLU A 183 9.19 12.93 -23.29
CA GLU A 183 8.54 13.70 -22.23
C GLU A 183 8.16 12.77 -21.10
N ASP A 184 9.13 12.70 -20.22
CA ASP A 184 9.04 11.96 -19.01
C ASP A 184 8.19 12.73 -17.99
N ILE A 185 7.08 12.15 -17.52
CA ILE A 185 6.30 12.73 -16.42
C ILE A 185 7.13 12.95 -15.14
N ARG A 186 8.40 12.50 -15.12
CA ARG A 186 9.38 12.70 -14.04
C ARG A 186 10.15 14.03 -14.11
N THR A 187 10.18 14.76 -15.25
CA THR A 187 11.13 15.89 -15.41
C THR A 187 10.43 17.22 -15.65
N ASP A 188 10.61 18.15 -14.71
CA ASP A 188 10.35 19.60 -14.71
C ASP A 188 8.93 20.11 -15.01
N ALA A 189 8.17 19.41 -15.85
CA ALA A 189 6.83 19.76 -16.25
C ALA A 189 5.77 19.16 -15.29
N ASP A 190 4.59 19.72 -15.34
CA ASP A 190 3.43 19.25 -14.61
C ASP A 190 2.93 17.92 -15.20
N PRO A 191 2.93 16.80 -14.43
CA PRO A 191 2.50 15.50 -14.93
C PRO A 191 1.04 15.51 -15.41
N LEU A 192 0.17 16.34 -14.81
CA LEU A 192 -1.23 16.46 -15.24
C LEU A 192 -1.35 17.19 -16.57
N ALA A 193 -0.56 18.25 -16.79
CA ALA A 193 -0.52 18.93 -18.08
C ALA A 193 -0.04 17.96 -19.19
N ILE A 194 1.03 17.19 -18.92
CA ILE A 194 1.48 16.12 -19.83
C ILE A 194 0.34 15.14 -20.09
N ALA A 195 -0.44 14.80 -19.06
CA ALA A 195 -1.50 13.82 -19.19
C ALA A 195 -2.64 14.26 -20.15
N TRP A 196 -2.76 15.55 -20.46
CA TRP A 196 -3.76 16.08 -21.40
C TRP A 196 -3.27 16.19 -22.85
N THR A 197 -1.99 15.98 -23.10
CA THR A 197 -1.36 16.21 -24.42
C THR A 197 -1.67 15.17 -25.50
N PRO A 198 -1.90 13.87 -25.22
CA PRO A 198 -2.21 12.91 -26.29
C PRO A 198 -3.50 13.26 -27.05
N VAL A 199 -3.59 12.79 -28.30
CA VAL A 199 -4.80 12.88 -29.10
C VAL A 199 -5.68 11.65 -28.83
N VAL A 200 -7.00 11.82 -28.88
CA VAL A 200 -7.95 10.71 -28.80
C VAL A 200 -7.79 9.84 -30.05
N SER A 201 -7.47 8.56 -29.85
CA SER A 201 -7.23 7.56 -30.90
C SER A 201 -8.40 6.58 -31.08
N SER A 202 -9.29 6.49 -30.10
CA SER A 202 -10.49 5.65 -30.12
C SER A 202 -11.58 6.24 -29.22
N ALA A 203 -12.83 5.80 -29.40
CA ALA A 203 -13.93 6.30 -28.57
C ALA A 203 -13.76 5.86 -27.10
N PRO A 204 -14.03 6.72 -26.11
CA PRO A 204 -13.92 6.35 -24.70
C PRO A 204 -14.81 5.15 -24.34
N GLY A 205 -14.30 4.28 -23.47
CA GLY A 205 -14.99 3.07 -23.02
C GLY A 205 -15.07 1.95 -24.04
N THR A 206 -14.33 2.01 -25.16
CA THR A 206 -14.40 0.99 -26.24
C THR A 206 -13.17 0.10 -26.37
N LYS A 207 -12.00 0.57 -25.93
CA LYS A 207 -10.73 -0.16 -26.07
C LYS A 207 -9.92 -0.02 -24.79
N PHE A 208 -9.35 -1.14 -24.31
CA PHE A 208 -8.41 -1.13 -23.20
C PHE A 208 -6.99 -0.78 -23.68
N GLU A 209 -6.36 0.19 -23.03
CA GLU A 209 -4.97 0.60 -23.22
C GLU A 209 -4.36 1.02 -21.87
N TYR A 210 -3.50 0.18 -21.30
CA TYR A 210 -2.94 0.40 -19.97
C TYR A 210 -2.03 1.64 -19.93
N SER A 211 -2.40 2.63 -19.11
CA SER A 211 -1.78 3.96 -19.16
C SER A 211 -1.47 4.56 -17.79
N ASN A 212 -0.31 5.19 -17.68
CA ASN A 212 0.03 6.07 -16.54
C ASN A 212 -0.74 7.39 -16.59
N GLY A 213 -1.03 7.88 -17.79
CA GLY A 213 -1.68 9.17 -17.96
C GLY A 213 -3.17 9.12 -17.67
N ASP A 214 -3.87 8.02 -17.97
CA ASP A 214 -5.26 7.82 -17.52
C ASP A 214 -5.36 7.95 -15.99
N THR A 215 -4.40 7.36 -15.26
CA THR A 215 -4.34 7.50 -13.80
C THR A 215 -4.02 8.93 -13.37
N GLN A 216 -3.19 9.65 -14.11
CA GLN A 216 -2.87 11.04 -13.82
C GLN A 216 -4.08 11.97 -14.04
N LEU A 217 -4.92 11.71 -15.05
CA LEU A 217 -6.18 12.43 -15.23
C LEU A 217 -7.15 12.16 -14.09
N VAL A 218 -7.24 10.90 -13.63
CA VAL A 218 -8.01 10.54 -12.42
C VAL A 218 -7.52 11.30 -11.20
N ALA A 219 -6.19 11.43 -11.03
CA ALA A 219 -5.61 12.23 -9.96
C ALA A 219 -6.00 13.71 -10.07
N GLY A 220 -5.92 14.31 -11.26
CA GLY A 220 -6.34 15.70 -11.48
C GLY A 220 -7.81 15.94 -11.14
N TYR A 221 -8.69 15.00 -11.49
CA TYR A 221 -10.10 15.05 -11.09
C TYR A 221 -10.27 15.01 -9.56
N LEU A 222 -9.53 14.13 -8.86
CA LEU A 222 -9.54 14.06 -7.40
C LEU A 222 -9.01 15.35 -6.75
N GLU A 223 -7.92 15.91 -7.28
CA GLU A 223 -7.38 17.19 -6.81
C GLU A 223 -8.40 18.31 -6.98
N ALA A 224 -9.11 18.37 -8.11
CA ALA A 224 -10.17 19.35 -8.34
C ALA A 224 -11.35 19.22 -7.37
N LYS A 225 -11.76 17.98 -7.04
CA LYS A 225 -12.87 17.74 -6.08
C LYS A 225 -12.49 18.07 -4.63
N THR A 226 -11.22 17.90 -4.27
CA THR A 226 -10.77 18.02 -2.88
C THR A 226 -10.04 19.33 -2.57
N GLY A 227 -9.57 20.03 -3.59
CA GLY A 227 -8.68 21.19 -3.46
C GLY A 227 -7.30 20.85 -2.87
N LYS A 228 -6.90 19.58 -2.88
CA LYS A 228 -5.67 19.08 -2.27
C LYS A 228 -4.88 18.26 -3.26
N THR A 229 -3.55 18.31 -3.18
CA THR A 229 -2.69 17.38 -3.92
C THR A 229 -2.91 15.93 -3.47
N LEU A 230 -2.51 14.96 -4.29
CA LEU A 230 -2.57 13.53 -3.91
C LEU A 230 -1.90 13.25 -2.56
N TYR A 231 -0.72 13.81 -2.30
CA TYR A 231 0.00 13.59 -1.05
C TYR A 231 -0.70 14.23 0.15
N GLU A 232 -1.21 15.45 0.03
CA GLU A 232 -1.95 16.10 1.14
C GLU A 232 -3.26 15.36 1.46
N TYR A 233 -3.98 14.94 0.41
CA TYR A 233 -5.22 14.20 0.60
C TYR A 233 -4.96 12.82 1.20
N SER A 234 -3.95 12.09 0.73
CA SER A 234 -3.58 10.78 1.30
C SER A 234 -3.11 10.90 2.75
N LYS A 235 -2.29 11.92 3.07
CA LYS A 235 -1.84 12.21 4.44
C LYS A 235 -2.98 12.52 5.39
N SER A 236 -3.95 13.34 4.97
CA SER A 236 -5.12 13.68 5.79
C SER A 236 -6.19 12.58 5.84
N THR A 237 -6.07 11.55 5.00
CA THR A 237 -7.01 10.42 4.93
C THR A 237 -6.32 9.07 5.12
N ALA A 238 -6.13 8.29 4.06
CA ALA A 238 -5.66 6.91 4.08
C ALA A 238 -4.42 6.71 4.96
N PHE A 239 -3.37 7.52 4.76
CA PHE A 239 -2.10 7.32 5.45
C PHE A 239 -2.23 7.59 6.94
N SER A 240 -2.99 8.62 7.35
CA SER A 240 -3.26 8.87 8.76
C SER A 240 -4.18 7.81 9.37
N TRP A 241 -5.29 7.48 8.71
CA TRP A 241 -6.31 6.58 9.26
C TRP A 241 -5.85 5.13 9.35
N LEU A 242 -4.98 4.70 8.44
CA LEU A 242 -4.37 3.37 8.45
C LEU A 242 -3.03 3.36 9.21
N GLY A 243 -2.54 4.51 9.68
CA GLY A 243 -1.30 4.60 10.46
C GLY A 243 -0.06 4.20 9.64
N PHE A 244 0.04 4.71 8.41
CA PHE A 244 1.22 4.55 7.56
C PHE A 244 2.38 5.36 8.13
N LYS A 245 3.61 4.91 7.85
CA LYS A 245 4.81 5.61 8.29
C LYS A 245 5.88 5.59 7.21
N GLY A 246 6.60 6.71 7.13
CA GLY A 246 7.77 6.83 6.27
C GLY A 246 7.43 6.93 4.79
N GLU A 247 6.17 7.05 4.41
CA GLU A 247 5.73 7.12 3.01
C GLU A 247 6.42 8.25 2.23
N GLU A 248 6.81 7.94 0.99
CA GLU A 248 7.42 8.88 0.07
C GLU A 248 6.66 8.85 -1.25
N TRP A 249 6.43 10.00 -1.86
CA TRP A 249 5.76 10.08 -3.17
C TRP A 249 6.51 11.03 -4.08
N ASN A 250 6.87 10.55 -5.27
CA ASN A 250 7.51 11.37 -6.28
C ASN A 250 6.69 12.61 -6.58
N THR A 251 7.31 13.76 -6.42
CA THR A 251 6.69 15.07 -6.59
C THR A 251 7.45 15.83 -7.67
N SER A 252 6.74 16.25 -8.70
CA SER A 252 7.29 17.06 -9.79
C SER A 252 7.62 18.48 -9.32
N LYS A 253 8.34 19.25 -10.14
CA LYS A 253 8.62 20.68 -9.85
C LYS A 253 7.36 21.54 -9.74
N SER A 254 6.23 21.09 -10.32
CA SER A 254 4.93 21.73 -10.19
C SER A 254 4.27 21.53 -8.81
N GLY A 255 4.82 20.66 -7.95
CA GLY A 255 4.24 20.28 -6.67
C GLY A 255 3.26 19.10 -6.73
N ARG A 256 2.89 18.62 -7.93
CA ARG A 256 2.02 17.45 -8.11
C ARG A 256 2.77 16.13 -8.09
N GLN A 257 2.12 15.10 -7.57
CA GLN A 257 2.64 13.74 -7.55
C GLN A 257 2.39 13.00 -8.87
N THR A 258 3.28 12.06 -9.21
CA THR A 258 3.01 11.08 -10.26
C THR A 258 1.97 10.08 -9.78
N ALA A 259 0.91 9.85 -10.54
CA ALA A 259 -0.22 9.01 -10.11
C ALA A 259 -0.12 7.56 -10.61
N GLY A 260 0.50 7.34 -11.76
CA GLY A 260 0.69 6.00 -12.32
C GLY A 260 1.76 5.16 -11.62
N PHE A 261 2.69 5.81 -10.92
CA PHE A 261 3.80 5.21 -10.19
C PHE A 261 4.35 6.20 -9.16
N GLY A 262 5.36 5.77 -8.40
CA GLY A 262 6.22 6.68 -7.64
C GLY A 262 5.84 6.90 -6.20
N LEU A 263 4.79 6.21 -5.72
CA LEU A 263 4.60 6.01 -4.29
C LEU A 263 5.57 4.94 -3.79
N ARG A 264 6.08 5.14 -2.59
CA ARG A 264 6.91 4.18 -1.86
C ARG A 264 6.29 3.91 -0.51
N LEU A 265 6.08 2.63 -0.21
CA LEU A 265 5.48 2.17 1.04
C LEU A 265 6.26 1.00 1.62
N ARG A 266 6.08 0.80 2.92
CA ARG A 266 6.52 -0.41 3.60
C ARG A 266 5.60 -1.59 3.23
N PRO A 267 6.09 -2.85 3.22
CA PRO A 267 5.26 -4.01 2.92
C PRO A 267 4.07 -4.16 3.88
N ILE A 268 4.23 -3.77 5.15
CA ILE A 268 3.14 -3.81 6.11
C ILE A 268 2.02 -2.81 5.77
N ASP A 269 2.36 -1.65 5.21
CA ASP A 269 1.37 -0.65 4.79
C ASP A 269 0.63 -1.11 3.53
N MET A 270 1.32 -1.80 2.62
CA MET A 270 0.68 -2.52 1.51
C MET A 270 -0.31 -3.58 2.01
N ALA A 271 0.03 -4.31 3.07
CA ALA A 271 -0.87 -5.30 3.66
C ALA A 271 -2.14 -4.68 4.25
N LYS A 272 -2.04 -3.50 4.88
CA LYS A 272 -3.20 -2.73 5.37
C LYS A 272 -4.15 -2.35 4.23
N LEU A 273 -3.63 -1.99 3.05
CA LEU A 273 -4.47 -1.72 1.87
C LEU A 273 -5.23 -2.97 1.42
N GLY A 274 -4.55 -4.11 1.31
CA GLY A 274 -5.20 -5.37 0.94
C GLY A 274 -6.25 -5.80 1.97
N GLN A 275 -5.93 -5.68 3.26
CA GLN A 275 -6.85 -6.02 4.34
C GLN A 275 -8.06 -5.09 4.38
N LEU A 276 -7.88 -3.80 4.11
CA LEU A 276 -8.99 -2.84 4.03
C LEU A 276 -10.02 -3.27 2.98
N TYR A 277 -9.58 -3.66 1.78
CA TYR A 277 -10.50 -4.16 0.74
C TYR A 277 -11.11 -5.52 1.13
N LEU A 278 -10.32 -6.40 1.74
CA LEU A 278 -10.80 -7.70 2.23
C LEU A 278 -11.92 -7.56 3.26
N ASP A 279 -11.82 -6.58 4.15
CA ASP A 279 -12.79 -6.32 5.23
C ASP A 279 -13.95 -5.41 4.80
N GLY A 280 -14.21 -5.30 3.50
CA GLY A 280 -15.33 -4.51 2.99
C GLY A 280 -15.20 -3.02 3.31
N GLY A 281 -13.96 -2.52 3.34
CA GLY A 281 -13.66 -1.10 3.50
C GLY A 281 -13.64 -0.64 4.95
N LYS A 282 -13.63 -1.57 5.91
CA LYS A 282 -13.55 -1.27 7.34
C LYS A 282 -12.12 -1.38 7.84
N TRP A 283 -11.72 -0.42 8.67
CA TRP A 283 -10.44 -0.43 9.37
C TRP A 283 -10.66 0.02 10.82
N TYR A 284 -10.42 -0.86 11.79
CA TYR A 284 -10.60 -0.56 13.23
C TYR A 284 -11.94 0.13 13.57
N GLY A 285 -13.04 -0.39 13.01
CA GLY A 285 -14.39 0.15 13.23
C GLY A 285 -14.75 1.39 12.39
N ARG A 286 -13.78 2.01 11.70
CA ARG A 286 -14.02 3.08 10.74
C ARG A 286 -14.39 2.51 9.37
N GLN A 287 -15.48 3.00 8.76
CA GLN A 287 -15.74 2.79 7.34
C GLN A 287 -14.87 3.76 6.53
N VAL A 288 -13.78 3.26 5.95
CA VAL A 288 -12.86 4.04 5.11
C VAL A 288 -13.33 4.05 3.65
N LEU A 289 -13.84 2.92 3.16
CA LEU A 289 -14.45 2.78 1.84
C LEU A 289 -15.86 2.24 1.97
N LYS A 290 -16.86 2.89 1.37
CA LYS A 290 -18.23 2.36 1.25
C LYS A 290 -18.21 1.01 0.51
N PRO A 291 -18.99 -0.01 0.94
CA PRO A 291 -19.06 -1.30 0.25
C PRO A 291 -19.39 -1.19 -1.24
N GLU A 292 -20.17 -0.18 -1.62
CA GLU A 292 -20.52 0.15 -2.99
C GLU A 292 -19.28 0.47 -3.83
N TRP A 293 -18.32 1.23 -3.28
CA TRP A 293 -17.07 1.51 -3.97
C TRP A 293 -16.27 0.24 -4.24
N ILE A 294 -16.23 -0.69 -3.28
CA ILE A 294 -15.53 -1.97 -3.42
C ILE A 294 -16.20 -2.82 -4.50
N ALA A 295 -17.53 -2.88 -4.51
CA ALA A 295 -18.28 -3.58 -5.56
C ALA A 295 -17.96 -3.02 -6.95
N MET A 296 -17.99 -1.70 -7.12
CA MET A 296 -17.60 -1.04 -8.38
C MET A 296 -16.14 -1.29 -8.74
N THR A 297 -15.24 -1.32 -7.75
CA THR A 297 -13.80 -1.61 -7.94
C THR A 297 -13.58 -2.98 -8.58
N LEU A 298 -14.42 -3.95 -8.22
CA LEU A 298 -14.32 -5.33 -8.69
C LEU A 298 -15.19 -5.63 -9.93
N GLU A 299 -15.95 -4.65 -10.41
CA GLU A 299 -16.74 -4.78 -11.64
C GLU A 299 -15.81 -4.61 -12.87
N PRO A 300 -15.74 -5.62 -13.75
CA PRO A 300 -14.90 -5.56 -14.95
C PRO A 300 -15.22 -4.39 -15.87
N GLY A 301 -14.19 -3.81 -16.47
CA GLY A 301 -14.32 -2.85 -17.57
C GLY A 301 -14.36 -3.51 -18.94
N VAL A 302 -13.86 -2.79 -19.96
CA VAL A 302 -13.69 -3.32 -21.32
C VAL A 302 -12.80 -4.56 -21.32
N GLU A 303 -11.70 -4.51 -20.57
CA GLU A 303 -10.89 -5.69 -20.25
C GLU A 303 -11.52 -6.43 -19.06
N LYS A 304 -11.90 -7.68 -19.29
CA LYS A 304 -12.61 -8.51 -18.30
C LYS A 304 -11.78 -8.79 -17.04
N ARG A 305 -10.45 -8.67 -17.14
CA ARG A 305 -9.51 -8.84 -16.02
C ARG A 305 -9.09 -7.52 -15.37
N TYR A 306 -9.81 -6.42 -15.61
CA TYR A 306 -9.46 -5.12 -15.04
C TYR A 306 -10.69 -4.38 -14.49
N GLY A 307 -10.60 -3.93 -13.24
CA GLY A 307 -11.63 -3.13 -12.56
C GLY A 307 -11.23 -1.66 -12.45
N LEU A 308 -11.53 -1.02 -11.31
CA LEU A 308 -11.09 0.36 -11.03
C LEU A 308 -9.64 0.38 -10.54
N GLN A 309 -8.70 0.24 -11.48
CA GLN A 309 -7.25 0.17 -11.23
C GLN A 309 -6.77 -1.04 -10.41
N PHE A 310 -7.50 -2.15 -10.50
CA PHE A 310 -7.13 -3.47 -9.96
C PHE A 310 -7.23 -4.53 -11.05
N TRP A 311 -6.32 -5.50 -11.02
CA TRP A 311 -6.41 -6.70 -11.85
C TRP A 311 -7.34 -7.72 -11.19
N LEU A 312 -8.29 -8.25 -11.96
CA LEU A 312 -9.25 -9.25 -11.51
C LEU A 312 -8.74 -10.64 -11.87
N HIS A 313 -8.77 -11.54 -10.90
CA HIS A 313 -8.21 -12.89 -10.99
C HIS A 313 -9.16 -13.91 -10.36
N GLU A 314 -8.72 -15.16 -10.38
CA GLU A 314 -9.34 -16.22 -9.61
C GLU A 314 -8.28 -16.97 -8.80
N PHE A 315 -8.69 -17.46 -7.64
CA PHE A 315 -7.94 -18.40 -6.82
C PHE A 315 -8.89 -19.56 -6.51
N GLU A 316 -8.48 -20.80 -6.82
CA GLU A 316 -9.34 -22.00 -6.68
C GLU A 316 -10.71 -21.84 -7.39
N GLY A 317 -10.72 -21.17 -8.54
CA GLY A 317 -11.94 -20.93 -9.34
C GLY A 317 -12.93 -19.95 -8.72
N LYS A 318 -12.51 -19.18 -7.69
CA LYS A 318 -13.32 -18.13 -7.05
C LYS A 318 -12.66 -16.76 -7.22
N PRO A 319 -13.45 -15.68 -7.28
CA PRO A 319 -12.91 -14.33 -7.48
C PRO A 319 -11.81 -13.97 -6.47
N SER A 320 -10.73 -13.41 -7.01
CA SER A 320 -9.63 -12.76 -6.32
C SER A 320 -9.22 -11.52 -7.13
N PHE A 321 -8.35 -10.68 -6.58
CA PHE A 321 -7.89 -9.48 -7.30
C PHE A 321 -6.54 -9.03 -6.77
N MET A 322 -5.84 -8.22 -7.54
CA MET A 322 -4.55 -7.68 -7.13
C MET A 322 -4.25 -6.28 -7.65
N ALA A 323 -3.45 -5.57 -6.86
CA ALA A 323 -2.64 -4.47 -7.36
C ALA A 323 -1.29 -5.05 -7.84
N ASN A 324 -0.86 -4.66 -9.04
CA ASN A 324 0.35 -5.19 -9.69
C ASN A 324 1.28 -4.05 -10.07
N GLY A 325 2.50 -4.07 -9.53
CA GLY A 325 3.59 -3.16 -9.81
C GLY A 325 4.75 -3.88 -10.49
N LYS A 326 5.39 -3.17 -11.42
CA LYS A 326 6.58 -3.65 -12.12
C LYS A 326 7.65 -4.17 -11.16
N GLY A 327 8.37 -5.19 -11.59
CA GLY A 327 9.42 -5.80 -10.78
C GLY A 327 8.93 -6.76 -9.71
N GLY A 328 7.60 -6.98 -9.60
CA GLY A 328 6.93 -7.92 -8.70
C GLY A 328 6.43 -7.31 -7.39
N GLN A 329 5.90 -6.08 -7.44
CA GLN A 329 5.19 -5.52 -6.30
C GLN A 329 3.73 -5.99 -6.37
N PHE A 330 3.28 -6.79 -5.41
CA PHE A 330 1.93 -7.34 -5.41
C PHE A 330 1.22 -7.06 -4.10
N ILE A 331 -0.06 -6.72 -4.21
CA ILE A 331 -1.05 -6.84 -3.13
C ILE A 331 -2.15 -7.73 -3.70
N TYR A 332 -2.19 -8.99 -3.32
CA TYR A 332 -3.12 -9.99 -3.84
C TYR A 332 -4.12 -10.38 -2.76
N VAL A 333 -5.41 -10.23 -3.04
CA VAL A 333 -6.50 -10.46 -2.08
C VAL A 333 -7.31 -11.67 -2.51
N ILE A 334 -7.54 -12.59 -1.57
CA ILE A 334 -8.31 -13.83 -1.76
C ILE A 334 -9.51 -13.82 -0.80
N PRO A 335 -10.64 -13.20 -1.17
CA PRO A 335 -11.77 -12.98 -0.28
C PRO A 335 -12.32 -14.25 0.36
N HIS A 336 -12.59 -15.27 -0.44
CA HIS A 336 -13.20 -16.51 0.04
C HIS A 336 -12.29 -17.34 0.97
N ARG A 337 -10.98 -17.05 1.00
CA ARG A 337 -10.04 -17.63 1.98
C ARG A 337 -9.66 -16.66 3.08
N LYS A 338 -10.12 -15.41 3.05
CA LYS A 338 -9.71 -14.33 3.96
C LYS A 338 -8.18 -14.18 4.00
N ILE A 339 -7.53 -14.19 2.85
CA ILE A 339 -6.08 -14.08 2.73
C ILE A 339 -5.70 -12.80 1.98
N VAL A 340 -4.64 -12.14 2.47
CA VAL A 340 -3.91 -11.10 1.73
C VAL A 340 -2.46 -11.56 1.60
N LEU A 341 -1.94 -11.54 0.39
CA LEU A 341 -0.53 -11.79 0.08
C LEU A 341 0.09 -10.47 -0.39
N VAL A 342 1.20 -10.08 0.23
CA VAL A 342 2.01 -8.95 -0.23
C VAL A 342 3.39 -9.47 -0.62
N MET A 343 3.89 -8.99 -1.75
CA MET A 343 5.25 -9.26 -2.20
C MET A 343 5.89 -7.97 -2.68
N THR A 344 7.14 -7.74 -2.30
CA THR A 344 8.00 -6.73 -2.93
C THR A 344 9.25 -7.40 -3.48
N SER A 345 9.71 -6.97 -4.65
CA SER A 345 10.86 -7.59 -5.30
C SER A 345 11.59 -6.67 -6.27
N ALA A 346 12.74 -7.11 -6.77
CA ALA A 346 13.52 -6.45 -7.82
C ALA A 346 13.75 -7.41 -9.00
N ILE A 347 12.68 -8.07 -9.47
CA ILE A 347 12.73 -9.08 -10.51
C ILE A 347 12.51 -8.42 -11.88
N TRP A 348 13.58 -8.23 -12.66
CA TRP A 348 13.55 -7.49 -13.92
C TRP A 348 13.57 -8.35 -15.19
N ASP A 349 14.10 -9.57 -15.08
CA ASP A 349 14.41 -10.50 -16.16
C ASP A 349 13.56 -11.78 -16.10
N LYS A 350 13.12 -12.18 -14.90
CA LYS A 350 12.46 -13.46 -14.60
C LYS A 350 10.99 -13.28 -14.23
N ALA A 351 10.14 -12.94 -15.20
CA ALA A 351 8.67 -13.07 -15.13
C ALA A 351 8.09 -13.08 -13.69
N PRO A 352 7.97 -11.92 -13.01
CA PRO A 352 7.59 -11.85 -11.60
C PRO A 352 6.28 -12.59 -11.27
N ASP A 353 5.40 -12.71 -12.26
CA ASP A 353 4.15 -13.48 -12.16
C ASP A 353 4.39 -14.99 -11.89
N LEU A 354 5.49 -15.58 -12.37
CA LEU A 354 5.84 -16.98 -12.07
C LEU A 354 6.21 -17.17 -10.59
N VAL A 355 6.87 -16.17 -10.00
CA VAL A 355 7.21 -16.17 -8.57
C VAL A 355 5.96 -15.97 -7.73
N LEU A 356 5.06 -15.06 -8.15
CA LEU A 356 3.74 -14.92 -7.54
C LEU A 356 2.94 -16.23 -7.60
N ASN A 357 2.87 -16.89 -8.76
CA ASN A 357 2.18 -18.17 -8.91
C ASN A 357 2.76 -19.25 -8.00
N SER A 358 4.10 -19.31 -7.87
CA SER A 358 4.74 -20.23 -6.93
C SER A 358 4.38 -19.92 -5.47
N ALA A 359 4.24 -18.64 -5.09
CA ALA A 359 3.77 -18.25 -3.76
C ALA A 359 2.30 -18.65 -3.54
N LEU A 360 1.44 -18.44 -4.52
CA LEU A 360 0.03 -18.85 -4.48
C LEU A 360 -0.11 -20.37 -4.39
N ASP A 361 0.74 -21.14 -5.07
CA ASP A 361 0.75 -22.60 -4.98
C ASP A 361 1.24 -23.10 -3.61
N ALA A 362 2.21 -22.41 -2.99
CA ALA A 362 2.58 -22.68 -1.60
C ALA A 362 1.42 -22.43 -0.62
N ILE A 363 0.63 -21.36 -0.84
CA ILE A 363 -0.60 -21.09 -0.07
C ILE A 363 -1.65 -22.18 -0.30
N LYS A 364 -1.88 -22.62 -1.55
CA LYS A 364 -2.81 -23.73 -1.84
C LYS A 364 -2.37 -25.02 -1.13
N ALA A 365 -1.09 -25.38 -1.22
CA ALA A 365 -0.54 -26.56 -0.55
C ALA A 365 -0.70 -26.45 0.98
N SER A 366 -0.46 -25.27 1.54
CA SER A 366 -0.65 -24.98 2.97
C SER A 366 -2.12 -25.14 3.40
N LEU A 367 -3.07 -24.67 2.59
CA LEU A 367 -4.50 -24.81 2.82
C LEU A 367 -5.00 -26.26 2.66
N ALA A 368 -4.43 -27.01 1.72
CA ALA A 368 -4.86 -28.37 1.37
C ALA A 368 -4.31 -29.46 2.31
N SER A 369 -3.23 -29.19 3.04
CA SER A 369 -2.63 -30.14 3.99
C SER A 369 -3.64 -30.65 5.00
N THR A 370 -3.63 -31.95 5.29
CA THR A 370 -4.48 -32.55 6.34
C THR A 370 -3.89 -32.42 7.74
N ASP A 371 -2.62 -32.03 7.83
CA ASP A 371 -1.82 -32.02 9.06
C ASP A 371 -1.38 -30.59 9.38
N LYS A 372 -2.24 -29.89 10.13
CA LYS A 372 -2.12 -28.46 10.48
C LYS A 372 -2.01 -28.23 11.99
N ILE A 373 -1.57 -29.26 12.71
CA ILE A 373 -1.50 -29.23 14.17
C ILE A 373 -0.28 -28.37 14.57
N PRO A 374 -0.45 -27.36 15.44
CA PRO A 374 0.68 -26.62 15.98
C PRO A 374 1.68 -27.58 16.65
N SER A 375 2.97 -27.41 16.38
CA SER A 375 4.03 -28.14 17.07
C SER A 375 5.28 -27.27 17.23
N PRO A 376 6.04 -27.43 18.33
CA PRO A 376 7.28 -26.69 18.55
C PRO A 376 8.26 -26.79 17.37
N ASP A 377 8.39 -27.98 16.77
CA ASP A 377 9.28 -28.20 15.62
C ASP A 377 8.92 -27.32 14.40
N ARG A 378 7.62 -27.08 14.17
CA ARG A 378 7.15 -26.24 13.05
C ARG A 378 7.36 -24.78 13.33
N GLU A 379 7.03 -24.35 14.54
CA GLU A 379 7.28 -22.99 15.01
C GLU A 379 8.77 -22.68 14.88
N GLU A 380 9.63 -23.55 15.40
CA GLU A 380 11.08 -23.39 15.30
C GLU A 380 11.57 -23.38 13.84
N ALA A 381 11.08 -24.28 12.99
CA ALA A 381 11.46 -24.33 11.58
C ALA A 381 11.08 -23.06 10.81
N LEU A 382 9.88 -22.52 11.08
CA LEU A 382 9.42 -21.25 10.51
C LEU A 382 10.30 -20.10 10.98
N LEU A 383 10.48 -19.94 12.29
CA LEU A 383 11.27 -18.86 12.89
C LEU A 383 12.72 -18.89 12.39
N ARG A 384 13.32 -20.09 12.32
CA ARG A 384 14.67 -20.30 11.80
C ARG A 384 14.78 -19.83 10.35
N GLU A 385 13.84 -20.21 9.48
CA GLU A 385 13.87 -19.80 8.09
C GLU A 385 13.71 -18.28 7.92
N LEU A 386 12.76 -17.65 8.63
CA LEU A 386 12.56 -16.19 8.56
C LEU A 386 13.81 -15.41 9.02
N LYS A 387 14.51 -15.91 10.05
CA LYS A 387 15.78 -15.33 10.54
C LYS A 387 16.90 -15.48 9.52
N ILE A 388 17.03 -16.66 8.89
CA ILE A 388 18.04 -16.92 7.86
C ILE A 388 17.77 -16.06 6.61
N SER A 389 16.50 -15.97 6.18
CA SER A 389 16.13 -15.20 5.00
C SER A 389 16.49 -13.72 5.16
N ALA A 390 16.19 -13.12 6.32
CA ALA A 390 16.45 -11.71 6.59
C ALA A 390 17.94 -11.35 6.48
N ARG A 391 18.82 -12.30 6.78
CA ARG A 391 20.30 -12.15 6.70
C ARG A 391 20.87 -12.54 5.35
N THR A 392 20.07 -13.11 4.45
CA THR A 392 20.57 -13.55 3.16
C THR A 392 20.84 -12.35 2.26
N SER A 393 22.06 -12.26 1.73
CA SER A 393 22.41 -11.31 0.69
C SER A 393 21.77 -11.70 -0.64
N LEU A 394 21.27 -10.71 -1.35
CA LEU A 394 20.74 -10.82 -2.71
C LEU A 394 21.79 -10.31 -3.71
N ASP A 395 21.60 -10.54 -5.01
CA ASP A 395 22.65 -10.29 -6.01
C ASP A 395 23.01 -8.78 -6.06
N PRO A 396 24.24 -8.39 -5.69
CA PRO A 396 24.63 -6.99 -5.67
C PRO A 396 24.68 -6.35 -7.06
N LYS A 397 24.79 -7.14 -8.15
CA LYS A 397 24.85 -6.61 -9.54
C LYS A 397 23.51 -6.10 -10.05
N LEU A 398 22.39 -6.55 -9.47
CA LEU A 398 21.07 -6.04 -9.82
C LEU A 398 20.75 -4.68 -9.17
N LYS A 399 21.62 -4.18 -8.26
CA LYS A 399 21.52 -2.82 -7.70
C LYS A 399 21.69 -1.71 -8.75
N GLU A 400 22.42 -1.95 -9.85
CA GLU A 400 22.71 -0.92 -10.85
C GLU A 400 21.52 -0.61 -11.79
N GLY A 401 20.54 -1.51 -11.92
CA GLY A 401 19.27 -1.24 -12.62
C GLY A 401 18.09 -0.93 -11.68
N ALA A 402 18.23 -1.32 -10.41
CA ALA A 402 17.27 -1.19 -9.34
C ALA A 402 17.78 -0.19 -8.30
N ASP A 403 18.00 1.05 -8.71
CA ASP A 403 18.22 2.11 -7.74
C ASP A 403 16.91 2.30 -6.96
N GLU A 404 16.65 1.43 -5.98
CA GLU A 404 15.52 1.51 -5.04
C GLU A 404 15.62 2.78 -4.18
N THR A 405 16.71 3.57 -4.27
CA THR A 405 16.83 4.89 -3.63
C THR A 405 16.38 6.04 -4.53
N ARG A 406 16.24 5.79 -5.84
CA ARG A 406 15.59 6.70 -6.78
C ARG A 406 14.23 6.16 -7.17
N ILE A 407 13.26 7.05 -7.32
CA ILE A 407 11.96 6.67 -7.89
C ILE A 407 12.17 6.46 -9.39
N ALA A 408 12.57 5.24 -9.77
CA ALA A 408 12.88 4.89 -11.14
C ALA A 408 11.61 4.80 -12.00
N ALA A 409 11.76 5.23 -13.26
CA ALA A 409 10.74 5.15 -14.30
C ALA A 409 10.22 3.75 -14.55
N GLU A 410 8.96 3.63 -14.95
CA GLU A 410 8.55 2.55 -15.85
C GLU A 410 8.88 2.97 -17.30
N PRO A 411 9.91 2.41 -17.97
CA PRO A 411 9.97 2.50 -19.43
C PRO A 411 8.72 1.83 -19.99
N GLY A 412 8.05 2.54 -20.91
CA GLY A 412 6.78 2.13 -21.52
C GLY A 412 6.76 0.65 -21.85
N MET A 413 5.77 -0.06 -21.32
CA MET A 413 5.61 -1.48 -21.54
C MET A 413 5.54 -1.73 -23.05
N LYS A 414 6.52 -2.45 -23.59
CA LYS A 414 6.23 -3.31 -24.74
C LYS A 414 5.22 -4.32 -24.22
N GLN A 415 4.05 -4.37 -24.86
CA GLN A 415 3.03 -5.37 -24.58
C GLN A 415 3.65 -6.76 -24.79
N ASN A 416 4.03 -7.40 -23.69
CA ASN A 416 4.14 -8.85 -23.64
C ASN A 416 2.85 -9.31 -22.98
N HIS A 417 1.85 -9.59 -23.81
CA HIS A 417 0.65 -10.30 -23.36
C HIS A 417 1.05 -11.70 -22.87
N PRO A 418 0.33 -12.27 -21.88
CA PRO A 418 0.40 -13.69 -21.58
C PRO A 418 -0.04 -14.54 -22.78
#